data_AF-A0AAE0FF05-F1
#
_entry.id   AF-A0AAE0FF05-F1
#
_cell.length_a   1.000
_cell.length_b   1.000
_cell.length_c   1.000
_cell.angle_alpha   90.00
_cell.angle_beta   90.00
_cell.angle_gamma   90.00
#
_symmetry.space_group_name_H-M   'P 1'
#
loop_
_entity.id
_entity.type
_entity.pdbx_description
1 polymer ?
#
loop_
_entity_poly.entity_id
_entity_poly.type
_entity_poly.pdbx_seq_one_letter_code
_entity_poly.pdbx_strand_id
1 'polypeptide(L)'
;MAAPTNPYSATNILVRNRHRNNHVAKKSFSTGDQVEVFYRMPEQDAYNGYFPVQNNAAGLYGPRYGKTEGWQQAVVIADFNHKSFDAKNKDTWVLVRYTHLDWFNRRGVKLNTADVRNLEEEVLPCNVRATTDTDPNVVCVQKPTISFLVVRWGGKIECQPYNDPGPGSWGHTGSVVSDTFIGSFFNMVYYHLGPNFEVLSVFIQSSQDLASFSTGLVAPQLIGRHLCGMYFLYPVMFQDVSEVYEEHPGYVQEQPLFHFMQQAEAAGIPTRFPHPSHLYRLLASKNWCAHMCLSVDKSVPVTTKVNRGAIARNPLKAAETALRAMFMLHQEKKRLAQGAGGQEAIELDVPQYIEPTAHQLEIMEGVVKMGFSWEAVDVRAFKGPAQLAHACKSLTEQAGCYTEHVIVQERIHANCEFRMYVINGVPCKIIYTKFSTTNHEGRFESFQRFEREPVVKQWFRGSYKAVTQAELRIRDQTNRWLAWLRTECPELPPVVRFDYFVRQVGDDCVVTIGEITECGASTLGWRDGPDMVLKAVLMSAFTDHACGSEPCLCSADQQRDYLSQVHAKNCFARPAAPDPAPQSRRPNGKSETKGEKGTPAHKHRKGQ
;
A
#
# COMPACT_ATOMS: atom_id res chain seq x y z
N MET A 1 -3.69 21.53 20.19
CA MET A 1 -3.25 21.63 18.79
C MET A 1 -4.46 21.34 17.91
N ALA A 2 -4.80 22.19 16.95
CA ALA A 2 -5.90 21.91 16.03
C ALA A 2 -5.54 20.69 15.16
N ALA A 3 -6.49 19.76 14.97
CA ALA A 3 -6.29 18.66 14.04
C ALA A 3 -5.99 19.23 12.64
N PRO A 4 -4.98 18.71 11.92
CA PRO A 4 -4.71 19.15 10.55
C PRO A 4 -5.97 18.95 9.71
N THR A 5 -6.46 20.01 9.08
CA THR A 5 -7.61 19.94 8.18
C THR A 5 -7.22 19.19 6.93
N ASN A 6 -8.06 18.23 6.50
CA ASN A 6 -7.84 17.49 5.25
C ASN A 6 -7.75 18.51 4.09
N PRO A 7 -6.61 18.62 3.39
CA PRO A 7 -6.46 19.55 2.27
C PRO A 7 -7.37 19.23 1.09
N TYR A 8 -7.95 18.02 1.05
CA TYR A 8 -8.94 17.55 0.08
C TYR A 8 -10.37 17.56 0.63
N SER A 9 -10.64 18.28 1.73
CA SER A 9 -12.04 18.53 2.12
C SER A 9 -12.78 19.18 0.95
N ALA A 10 -14.07 18.86 0.81
CA ALA A 10 -14.91 19.40 -0.26
C ALA A 10 -14.76 20.94 -0.38
N THR A 11 -14.67 21.64 0.74
CA THR A 11 -14.47 23.09 0.81
C THR A 11 -13.12 23.56 0.22
N ASN A 12 -12.02 22.83 0.47
CA ASN A 12 -10.69 23.20 -0.03
C ASN A 12 -10.50 22.90 -1.53
N ILE A 13 -11.11 21.81 -2.03
CA ILE A 13 -11.12 21.46 -3.45
C ILE A 13 -11.73 22.59 -4.29
N LEU A 14 -12.80 23.23 -3.78
CA LEU A 14 -13.51 24.30 -4.48
C LEU A 14 -12.70 25.59 -4.63
N VAL A 15 -11.79 25.87 -3.70
CA VAL A 15 -11.00 27.11 -3.71
C VAL A 15 -9.86 27.05 -4.74
N ARG A 16 -9.20 25.89 -4.90
CA ARG A 16 -8.06 25.74 -5.82
C ARG A 16 -8.46 25.47 -7.27
N ASN A 17 -9.58 24.79 -7.51
CA ASN A 17 -10.06 24.52 -8.87
C ASN A 17 -10.66 25.75 -9.58
N ARG A 18 -10.66 26.94 -8.95
CA ARG A 18 -11.13 28.19 -9.55
C ARG A 18 -10.52 28.47 -10.93
N HIS A 19 -9.23 28.21 -11.16
CA HIS A 19 -8.62 28.52 -12.46
C HIS A 19 -9.04 27.60 -13.61
N ARG A 20 -9.39 26.33 -13.34
CA ARG A 20 -9.89 25.39 -14.38
C ARG A 20 -11.41 25.40 -14.52
N ASN A 21 -12.15 25.60 -13.42
CA ASN A 21 -13.62 25.55 -13.40
C ASN A 21 -14.31 26.87 -13.81
N ASN A 22 -13.55 27.95 -14.04
CA ASN A 22 -14.09 29.25 -14.46
C ASN A 22 -14.82 29.22 -15.82
N HIS A 23 -14.65 28.18 -16.65
CA HIS A 23 -15.38 28.06 -17.92
C HIS A 23 -16.82 27.56 -17.74
N VAL A 24 -17.08 26.64 -16.81
CA VAL A 24 -18.42 26.04 -16.61
C VAL A 24 -19.31 26.94 -15.75
N ALA A 25 -18.74 27.72 -14.84
CA ALA A 25 -19.47 28.64 -13.96
C ALA A 25 -20.06 29.89 -14.66
N LYS A 26 -20.17 29.91 -15.99
CA LYS A 26 -20.69 31.06 -16.77
C LYS A 26 -22.04 30.79 -17.43
N LYS A 27 -22.59 29.59 -17.31
CA LYS A 27 -23.88 29.22 -17.89
C LYS A 27 -24.99 29.42 -16.87
N SER A 28 -26.00 30.20 -17.20
CA SER A 28 -27.26 30.24 -16.46
C SER A 28 -28.17 29.11 -16.95
N PHE A 29 -29.03 28.60 -16.08
CA PHE A 29 -30.00 27.57 -16.42
C PHE A 29 -31.40 28.04 -16.05
N SER A 30 -32.38 27.68 -16.87
CA SER A 30 -33.79 27.94 -16.62
C SER A 30 -34.48 26.70 -16.05
N THR A 31 -35.54 26.94 -15.29
CA THR A 31 -36.42 25.89 -14.79
C THR A 31 -36.95 25.04 -15.96
N GLY A 32 -36.80 23.72 -15.86
CA GLY A 32 -37.16 22.75 -16.89
C GLY A 32 -36.02 22.33 -17.81
N ASP A 33 -34.87 23.00 -17.76
CA ASP A 33 -33.70 22.63 -18.56
C ASP A 33 -33.25 21.19 -18.26
N GLN A 34 -33.03 20.40 -19.31
CA GLN A 34 -32.48 19.05 -19.22
C GLN A 34 -30.96 19.12 -19.09
N VAL A 35 -30.44 18.62 -17.98
CA VAL A 35 -29.02 18.70 -17.64
C VAL A 35 -28.47 17.34 -17.22
N GLU A 36 -27.16 17.21 -17.26
CA GLU A 36 -26.45 16.16 -16.57
C GLU A 36 -25.73 16.74 -15.36
N VAL A 37 -25.74 15.97 -14.27
CA VAL A 37 -25.20 16.35 -12.97
C VAL A 37 -24.14 15.33 -12.56
N PHE A 38 -22.96 15.80 -12.19
CA PHE A 38 -21.89 14.92 -11.71
C PHE A 38 -22.19 14.51 -10.27
N TYR A 39 -22.83 13.35 -10.13
CA TYR A 39 -23.19 12.77 -8.84
C TYR A 39 -21.93 12.26 -8.13
N ARG A 40 -21.88 12.46 -6.81
CA ARG A 40 -20.85 11.86 -5.94
C ARG A 40 -21.52 11.34 -4.68
N MET A 41 -21.42 10.03 -4.44
CA MET A 41 -21.98 9.40 -3.24
C MET A 41 -21.40 10.06 -1.97
N PRO A 42 -22.22 10.63 -1.08
CA PRO A 42 -21.73 11.35 0.09
C PRO A 42 -20.95 10.44 1.04
N GLU A 43 -19.73 10.85 1.40
CA GLU A 43 -18.86 10.11 2.32
C GLU A 43 -19.41 10.09 3.75
N GLN A 44 -20.02 11.19 4.20
CA GLN A 44 -20.60 11.34 5.54
C GLN A 44 -21.89 10.54 5.74
N ASP A 45 -22.53 10.12 4.64
CA ASP A 45 -23.72 9.28 4.66
C ASP A 45 -23.40 7.93 4.04
N ALA A 46 -22.20 7.40 4.28
CA ALA A 46 -21.74 6.13 3.72
C ALA A 46 -22.79 5.00 3.80
N TYR A 47 -23.62 4.99 4.84
CA TYR A 47 -24.68 4.01 5.06
C TYR A 47 -25.97 4.23 4.28
N ASN A 48 -26.40 5.48 4.12
CA ASN A 48 -27.55 5.80 3.28
C ASN A 48 -27.13 6.40 1.94
N GLY A 49 -25.86 6.32 1.57
CA GLY A 49 -25.35 6.78 0.29
C GLY A 49 -26.01 5.96 -0.80
N TYR A 50 -26.92 6.60 -1.53
CA TYR A 50 -27.64 5.98 -2.62
C TYR A 50 -26.80 6.07 -3.89
N PHE A 51 -26.90 5.06 -4.74
CA PHE A 51 -26.31 5.08 -6.07
C PHE A 51 -27.34 4.59 -7.09
N PRO A 52 -27.34 5.17 -8.30
CA PRO A 52 -28.17 4.71 -9.38
C PRO A 52 -27.65 3.37 -9.91
N VAL A 53 -28.59 2.45 -10.11
CA VAL A 53 -28.35 1.14 -10.74
C VAL A 53 -28.99 1.10 -12.12
N GLN A 54 -28.43 0.31 -13.04
CA GLN A 54 -29.01 0.17 -14.39
C GLN A 54 -30.37 -0.53 -14.37
N ASN A 55 -30.60 -1.43 -13.41
CA ASN A 55 -31.85 -2.14 -13.23
C ASN A 55 -32.03 -2.56 -11.76
N ASN A 56 -33.27 -2.83 -11.36
CA ASN A 56 -33.57 -3.22 -9.98
C ASN A 56 -32.80 -4.45 -9.48
N ALA A 57 -32.47 -5.42 -10.34
CA ALA A 57 -31.75 -6.62 -9.91
C ALA A 57 -30.34 -6.28 -9.39
N ALA A 58 -29.67 -5.31 -10.00
CA ALA A 58 -28.35 -4.82 -9.57
C ALA A 58 -28.36 -4.13 -8.19
N GLY A 59 -29.51 -3.64 -7.73
CA GLY A 59 -29.67 -3.06 -6.39
C GLY A 59 -30.22 -4.03 -5.35
N LEU A 60 -31.02 -5.01 -5.76
CA LEU A 60 -31.72 -5.94 -4.86
C LEU A 60 -30.86 -7.16 -4.47
N TYR A 61 -30.16 -7.75 -5.44
CA TYR A 61 -29.42 -9.00 -5.25
C TYR A 61 -27.93 -8.75 -5.02
N GLY A 62 -27.30 -9.63 -4.22
CA GLY A 62 -25.86 -9.60 -3.95
C GLY A 62 -25.03 -10.22 -5.09
N PRO A 63 -23.85 -9.65 -5.42
CA PRO A 63 -23.42 -8.33 -4.97
C PRO A 63 -24.19 -7.21 -5.67
N ARG A 64 -24.35 -6.12 -4.93
CA ARG A 64 -25.02 -4.93 -5.43
C ARG A 64 -24.01 -4.07 -6.15
N TYR A 65 -24.40 -3.45 -7.25
CA TYR A 65 -23.47 -2.60 -7.98
C TYR A 65 -24.18 -1.47 -8.71
N GLY A 66 -23.48 -0.34 -8.86
CA GLY A 66 -23.99 0.83 -9.54
C GLY A 66 -23.04 2.02 -9.45
N LYS A 67 -23.42 3.13 -10.08
CA LYS A 67 -22.51 4.26 -10.29
C LYS A 67 -22.45 5.13 -9.03
N THR A 68 -21.35 5.08 -8.28
CA THR A 68 -21.20 5.90 -7.07
C THR A 68 -20.65 7.28 -7.35
N GLU A 69 -19.94 7.48 -8.47
CA GLU A 69 -19.55 8.81 -8.96
C GLU A 69 -19.67 8.88 -10.48
N GLY A 70 -20.15 9.99 -11.03
CA GLY A 70 -20.25 10.22 -12.47
C GLY A 70 -21.51 10.99 -12.89
N TRP A 71 -21.60 11.28 -14.18
CA TRP A 71 -22.73 12.04 -14.75
C TRP A 71 -24.05 11.26 -14.68
N GLN A 72 -25.11 11.94 -14.22
CA GLN A 72 -26.49 11.47 -14.08
C GLN A 72 -27.47 12.45 -14.71
N GLN A 73 -28.54 11.95 -15.31
CA GLN A 73 -29.57 12.78 -15.93
C GLN A 73 -30.45 13.48 -14.88
N ALA A 74 -30.68 14.78 -15.06
CA ALA A 74 -31.47 15.59 -14.15
C ALA A 74 -32.19 16.74 -14.87
N VAL A 75 -33.08 17.42 -14.15
CA VAL A 75 -33.79 18.62 -14.60
C VAL A 75 -33.54 19.75 -13.62
N VAL A 76 -33.32 20.96 -14.12
CA VAL A 76 -33.23 22.17 -13.30
C VAL A 76 -34.63 22.53 -12.80
N ILE A 77 -34.80 22.68 -11.48
CA ILE A 77 -36.13 22.93 -10.89
C ILE A 77 -36.32 24.37 -10.36
N ALA A 78 -35.27 25.18 -10.39
CA ALA A 78 -35.33 26.61 -10.14
C ALA A 78 -34.34 27.36 -11.04
N ASP A 79 -34.70 28.56 -11.48
CA ASP A 79 -33.85 29.39 -12.33
C ASP A 79 -32.51 29.67 -11.62
N PHE A 80 -31.41 29.34 -12.30
CA PHE A 80 -30.06 29.57 -11.82
C PHE A 80 -29.40 30.70 -12.62
N ASN A 81 -28.91 31.73 -11.92
CA ASN A 81 -28.14 32.80 -12.51
C ASN A 81 -26.67 32.73 -12.09
N HIS A 82 -25.79 32.44 -13.04
CA HIS A 82 -24.35 32.34 -12.76
C HIS A 82 -23.73 33.61 -12.18
N LYS A 83 -24.32 34.78 -12.44
CA LYS A 83 -23.82 36.06 -11.91
C LYS A 83 -24.05 36.24 -10.42
N SER A 84 -25.01 35.51 -9.84
CA SER A 84 -25.32 35.54 -8.41
C SER A 84 -24.71 34.36 -7.63
N PHE A 85 -23.93 33.51 -8.30
CA PHE A 85 -23.32 32.34 -7.67
C PHE A 85 -22.28 32.72 -6.61
N ASP A 86 -22.43 32.17 -5.40
CA ASP A 86 -21.45 32.18 -4.33
C ASP A 86 -21.18 30.75 -3.86
N ALA A 87 -19.94 30.28 -4.04
CA ALA A 87 -19.50 28.96 -3.59
C ALA A 87 -19.65 28.72 -2.07
N LYS A 88 -19.83 29.78 -1.27
CA LYS A 88 -20.07 29.68 0.18
C LYS A 88 -21.54 29.65 0.57
N ASN A 89 -22.46 30.00 -0.34
CA ASN A 89 -23.89 30.06 -0.08
C ASN A 89 -24.65 29.06 -0.96
N LYS A 90 -25.13 27.96 -0.35
CA LYS A 90 -25.87 26.89 -1.06
C LYS A 90 -27.14 27.38 -1.75
N ASP A 91 -27.80 28.41 -1.24
CA ASP A 91 -29.02 28.98 -1.84
C ASP A 91 -28.76 29.59 -3.23
N THR A 92 -27.49 29.82 -3.57
CA THR A 92 -27.07 30.33 -4.88
C THR A 92 -26.58 29.24 -5.83
N TRP A 93 -26.66 27.96 -5.44
CA TRP A 93 -26.22 26.82 -6.25
C TRP A 93 -27.32 26.38 -7.22
N VAL A 94 -27.01 25.47 -8.15
CA VAL A 94 -28.00 24.96 -9.09
C VAL A 94 -28.87 23.94 -8.38
N LEU A 95 -30.17 24.19 -8.27
CA LEU A 95 -31.11 23.24 -7.72
C LEU A 95 -31.64 22.32 -8.84
N VAL A 96 -31.35 21.03 -8.71
CA VAL A 96 -31.68 20.01 -9.71
C VAL A 96 -32.54 18.91 -9.12
N ARG A 97 -33.26 18.17 -9.98
CA ARG A 97 -33.95 16.93 -9.64
C ARG A 97 -33.46 15.80 -10.56
N TYR A 98 -32.93 14.74 -9.97
CA TYR A 98 -32.52 13.55 -10.74
C TYR A 98 -33.72 12.87 -11.39
N THR A 99 -33.55 12.43 -12.63
CA THR A 99 -34.60 11.73 -13.41
C THR A 99 -34.54 10.21 -13.26
N HIS A 100 -33.39 9.69 -12.82
CA HIS A 100 -33.22 8.26 -12.55
C HIS A 100 -34.06 7.84 -11.34
N LEU A 101 -34.75 6.70 -11.43
CA LEU A 101 -35.69 6.25 -10.39
C LEU A 101 -35.19 5.07 -9.55
N ASP A 102 -34.16 4.38 -10.02
CA ASP A 102 -33.64 3.18 -9.37
C ASP A 102 -32.35 3.49 -8.60
N TRP A 103 -32.55 4.00 -7.39
CA TRP A 103 -31.48 4.36 -6.45
C TRP A 103 -31.48 3.39 -5.28
N PHE A 104 -30.30 2.86 -4.96
CA PHE A 104 -30.12 1.89 -3.87
C PHE A 104 -28.93 2.28 -3.02
N ASN A 105 -29.00 2.01 -1.72
CA ASN A 105 -27.80 2.07 -0.90
C ASN A 105 -27.02 0.74 -1.00
N ARG A 106 -25.84 0.69 -0.37
CA ARG A 106 -24.98 -0.51 -0.36
C ARG A 106 -25.62 -1.76 0.25
N ARG A 107 -26.70 -1.58 1.03
CA ARG A 107 -27.47 -2.65 1.68
C ARG A 107 -28.67 -3.13 0.85
N GLY A 108 -28.91 -2.52 -0.30
CA GLY A 108 -30.04 -2.86 -1.18
C GLY A 108 -31.36 -2.28 -0.73
N VAL A 109 -31.32 -1.27 0.14
CA VAL A 109 -32.51 -0.47 0.44
C VAL A 109 -32.72 0.50 -0.72
N LYS A 110 -33.89 0.43 -1.34
CA LYS A 110 -34.29 1.35 -2.41
C LYS A 110 -34.68 2.70 -1.83
N LEU A 111 -34.22 3.78 -2.45
CA LEU A 111 -34.64 5.14 -2.11
C LEU A 111 -36.12 5.31 -2.42
N ASN A 112 -36.86 5.99 -1.53
CA ASN A 112 -38.23 6.37 -1.82
C ASN A 112 -38.25 7.55 -2.81
N THR A 113 -38.27 7.23 -4.10
CA THR A 113 -38.30 8.22 -5.19
C THR A 113 -39.68 8.85 -5.41
N ALA A 114 -40.73 8.39 -4.72
CA ALA A 114 -42.03 9.07 -4.71
C ALA A 114 -42.00 10.37 -3.90
N ASP A 115 -41.09 10.49 -2.94
CA ASP A 115 -40.80 11.76 -2.26
C ASP A 115 -39.73 12.52 -3.06
N VAL A 116 -40.16 13.54 -3.80
CA VAL A 116 -39.28 14.31 -4.70
C VAL A 116 -38.08 14.93 -3.99
N ARG A 117 -38.19 15.21 -2.69
CA ARG A 117 -37.09 15.79 -1.88
C ARG A 117 -35.88 14.85 -1.81
N ASN A 118 -36.07 13.55 -2.00
CA ASN A 118 -34.99 12.57 -2.05
C ASN A 118 -34.22 12.58 -3.38
N LEU A 119 -34.77 13.20 -4.42
CA LEU A 119 -34.17 13.33 -5.75
C LEU A 119 -33.70 14.75 -6.04
N GLU A 120 -33.91 15.69 -5.12
CA GLU A 120 -33.53 17.08 -5.26
C GLU A 120 -32.23 17.36 -4.52
N GLU A 121 -31.31 18.07 -5.17
CA GLU A 121 -30.01 18.39 -4.60
C GLU A 121 -29.56 19.78 -5.06
N GLU A 122 -28.96 20.56 -4.17
CA GLU A 122 -28.21 21.75 -4.57
C GLU A 122 -26.80 21.35 -5.00
N VAL A 123 -26.48 21.61 -6.28
CA VAL A 123 -25.23 21.20 -6.88
C VAL A 123 -24.45 22.40 -7.40
N LEU A 124 -23.12 22.33 -7.23
CA LEU A 124 -22.23 23.35 -7.75
C LEU A 124 -22.35 23.47 -9.28
N PRO A 125 -22.30 24.69 -9.84
CA PRO A 125 -22.42 24.89 -11.29
C PRO A 125 -21.36 24.13 -12.10
N CYS A 126 -20.16 23.90 -11.55
CA CYS A 126 -19.12 23.12 -12.22
C CYS A 126 -19.47 21.62 -12.40
N ASN A 127 -20.49 21.13 -11.68
CA ASN A 127 -20.97 19.76 -11.73
C ASN A 127 -22.31 19.65 -12.47
N VAL A 128 -22.73 20.71 -13.17
CA VAL A 128 -23.94 20.71 -13.99
C VAL A 128 -23.55 21.08 -15.42
N ARG A 129 -24.09 20.34 -16.38
CA ARG A 129 -23.82 20.57 -17.79
C ARG A 129 -25.10 20.37 -18.61
N ALA A 130 -25.29 21.12 -19.69
CA ALA A 130 -26.49 20.95 -20.51
C ALA A 130 -26.38 19.70 -21.38
N THR A 131 -27.47 18.94 -21.52
CA THR A 131 -27.54 17.75 -22.39
C THR A 131 -27.34 18.10 -23.87
N THR A 132 -27.71 19.31 -24.27
CA THR A 132 -27.62 19.83 -25.64
C THR A 132 -26.30 20.56 -25.93
N ASP A 133 -25.35 20.58 -24.98
CA ASP A 133 -24.08 21.28 -25.20
C ASP A 133 -23.22 20.50 -26.21
N THR A 134 -23.22 20.96 -27.46
CA THR A 134 -22.42 20.40 -28.55
C THR A 134 -21.04 21.05 -28.66
N ASP A 135 -20.68 22.00 -27.79
CA ASP A 135 -19.36 22.61 -27.82
C ASP A 135 -18.30 21.52 -27.55
N PRO A 136 -17.41 21.20 -28.51
CA PRO A 136 -16.39 20.17 -28.34
C PRO A 136 -15.39 20.50 -27.22
N ASN A 137 -15.33 21.75 -26.76
CA ASN A 137 -14.54 22.19 -25.60
C ASN A 137 -15.29 22.06 -24.26
N VAL A 138 -16.61 21.86 -24.30
CA VAL A 138 -17.41 21.53 -23.13
C VAL A 138 -17.47 20.00 -23.05
N VAL A 139 -17.05 19.45 -21.91
CA VAL A 139 -16.87 18.02 -21.60
C VAL A 139 -18.15 17.17 -21.81
N CYS A 140 -19.27 17.76 -22.22
CA CYS A 140 -20.62 17.17 -22.36
C CYS A 140 -20.73 15.92 -23.23
N VAL A 141 -19.86 15.74 -24.23
CA VAL A 141 -19.98 14.61 -25.18
C VAL A 141 -18.79 13.64 -25.08
N GLN A 142 -17.78 13.95 -24.26
CA GLN A 142 -16.58 13.14 -24.19
C GLN A 142 -16.77 11.99 -23.20
N LYS A 143 -16.37 10.79 -23.64
CA LYS A 143 -16.17 9.64 -22.76
C LYS A 143 -15.38 10.09 -21.53
N PRO A 144 -15.72 9.62 -20.31
CA PRO A 144 -14.95 9.92 -19.11
C PRO A 144 -13.47 9.66 -19.37
N THR A 145 -12.60 10.49 -18.80
CA THR A 145 -11.16 10.24 -18.93
C THR A 145 -10.79 8.88 -18.37
N ILE A 146 -11.44 8.44 -17.30
CA ILE A 146 -11.22 7.13 -16.69
C ILE A 146 -12.52 6.58 -16.08
N SER A 147 -12.71 5.27 -16.18
CA SER A 147 -13.73 4.53 -15.43
C SER A 147 -13.08 3.61 -14.41
N PHE A 148 -13.50 3.73 -13.16
CA PHE A 148 -13.04 2.89 -12.06
C PHE A 148 -14.05 1.78 -11.77
N LEU A 149 -13.60 0.53 -11.75
CA LEU A 149 -14.27 -0.57 -11.08
C LEU A 149 -13.78 -0.62 -9.64
N VAL A 150 -14.68 -0.39 -8.68
CA VAL A 150 -14.35 -0.39 -7.25
C VAL A 150 -15.06 -1.53 -6.56
N VAL A 151 -14.31 -2.51 -6.06
CA VAL A 151 -14.84 -3.60 -5.24
C VAL A 151 -14.59 -3.24 -3.77
N ARG A 152 -15.65 -3.14 -2.98
CA ARG A 152 -15.58 -2.68 -1.58
C ARG A 152 -16.62 -3.36 -0.70
N TRP A 153 -16.43 -3.25 0.61
CA TRP A 153 -17.33 -3.83 1.59
C TRP A 153 -18.71 -3.13 1.62
N GLY A 154 -19.77 -3.94 1.61
CA GLY A 154 -21.18 -3.54 1.68
C GLY A 154 -21.94 -4.14 2.87
N GLY A 155 -21.24 -4.81 3.80
CA GLY A 155 -21.84 -5.54 4.92
C GLY A 155 -22.49 -4.65 5.98
N LYS A 156 -23.10 -5.29 7.00
CA LYS A 156 -23.84 -4.60 8.07
C LYS A 156 -22.92 -3.89 9.07
N ILE A 157 -21.68 -4.34 9.20
CA ILE A 157 -20.69 -3.75 10.09
C ILE A 157 -19.73 -2.93 9.22
N GLU A 158 -19.50 -1.67 9.61
CA GLU A 158 -18.62 -0.77 8.88
C GLU A 158 -17.17 -1.16 9.08
N CYS A 159 -16.40 -1.12 7.99
CA CYS A 159 -14.96 -1.02 8.05
C CYS A 159 -14.57 0.25 8.80
N GLN A 160 -14.32 0.12 10.10
CA GLN A 160 -13.97 1.26 10.93
C GLN A 160 -12.70 1.92 10.38
N PRO A 161 -12.70 3.24 10.17
CA PRO A 161 -11.44 3.96 10.00
C PRO A 161 -10.72 3.80 11.34
N TYR A 162 -9.67 2.98 11.40
CA TYR A 162 -8.86 2.81 12.61
C TYR A 162 -8.22 4.16 12.98
N ASN A 163 -9.01 4.98 13.69
CA ASN A 163 -8.70 6.35 14.09
C ASN A 163 -8.06 6.38 15.47
N ASP A 164 -7.28 5.34 15.81
CA ASP A 164 -6.47 5.41 17.02
C ASP A 164 -5.52 6.61 16.84
N PRO A 165 -5.54 7.64 17.70
CA PRO A 165 -4.57 8.73 17.63
C PRO A 165 -3.14 8.26 17.93
N GLY A 166 -2.95 6.99 18.30
CA GLY A 166 -1.67 6.37 18.57
C GLY A 166 -0.68 6.43 17.40
N PRO A 167 0.63 6.45 17.69
CA PRO A 167 1.71 6.62 16.71
C PRO A 167 1.86 5.46 15.70
N GLY A 168 1.08 4.38 15.84
CA GLY A 168 1.00 3.24 14.93
C GLY A 168 -0.22 3.21 14.01
N SER A 169 -1.11 4.21 14.07
CA SER A 169 -2.38 4.16 13.36
C SER A 169 -2.26 4.43 11.86
N TRP A 170 -3.34 4.10 11.17
CA TRP A 170 -3.57 4.39 9.76
C TRP A 170 -3.65 5.90 9.44
N GLY A 171 -3.60 6.75 10.47
CA GLY A 171 -3.72 8.20 10.35
C GLY A 171 -5.15 8.63 9.99
N HIS A 172 -5.28 9.88 9.58
CA HIS A 172 -6.58 10.52 9.30
C HIS A 172 -7.34 9.93 8.10
N THR A 173 -6.69 9.13 7.25
CA THR A 173 -7.34 8.49 6.10
C THR A 173 -7.99 7.15 6.43
N GLY A 174 -7.74 6.59 7.63
CA GLY A 174 -8.26 5.28 8.01
C GLY A 174 -7.62 4.11 7.27
N SER A 175 -8.10 2.90 7.56
CA SER A 175 -7.65 1.65 6.93
C SER A 175 -8.09 1.59 5.47
N VAL A 176 -7.38 0.85 4.63
CA VAL A 176 -7.63 0.86 3.17
C VAL A 176 -9.01 0.33 2.77
N VAL A 177 -9.61 -0.51 3.60
CA VAL A 177 -10.97 -1.03 3.39
C VAL A 177 -12.06 -0.09 3.88
N SER A 178 -11.69 1.00 4.57
CA SER A 178 -12.65 1.96 5.13
C SER A 178 -13.16 2.92 4.07
N ASP A 179 -14.39 3.38 4.25
CA ASP A 179 -15.00 4.37 3.36
C ASP A 179 -14.26 5.71 3.39
N THR A 180 -13.61 6.04 4.51
CA THR A 180 -12.78 7.24 4.65
C THR A 180 -11.56 7.19 3.71
N PHE A 181 -10.93 6.04 3.58
CA PHE A 181 -9.78 5.89 2.69
C PHE A 181 -10.22 5.98 1.22
N ILE A 182 -11.29 5.26 0.88
CA ILE A 182 -11.86 5.25 -0.47
C ILE A 182 -12.34 6.65 -0.87
N GLY A 183 -13.05 7.34 0.02
CA GLY A 183 -13.52 8.72 -0.19
C GLY A 183 -12.36 9.70 -0.34
N SER A 184 -11.32 9.58 0.48
CA SER A 184 -10.09 10.37 0.35
C SER A 184 -9.40 10.15 -1.00
N PHE A 185 -9.34 8.91 -1.50
CA PHE A 185 -8.82 8.63 -2.84
C PHE A 185 -9.64 9.34 -3.91
N PHE A 186 -10.97 9.19 -3.92
CA PHE A 186 -11.79 9.83 -4.95
C PHE A 186 -11.92 11.35 -4.82
N ASN A 187 -11.74 11.91 -3.62
CA ASN A 187 -11.55 13.34 -3.45
C ASN A 187 -10.26 13.82 -4.15
N MET A 188 -9.19 13.02 -4.13
CA MET A 188 -7.98 13.30 -4.89
C MET A 188 -8.17 13.14 -6.41
N VAL A 189 -8.91 12.10 -6.84
CA VAL A 189 -9.30 11.92 -8.25
C VAL A 189 -10.03 13.16 -8.75
N TYR A 190 -11.07 13.59 -8.02
CA TYR A 190 -11.87 14.76 -8.37
C TYR A 190 -11.05 16.05 -8.31
N TYR A 191 -10.11 16.19 -7.36
CA TYR A 191 -9.20 17.32 -7.33
C TYR A 191 -8.39 17.44 -8.63
N HIS A 192 -7.91 16.33 -9.19
CA HIS A 192 -7.06 16.32 -10.39
C HIS A 192 -7.83 16.31 -11.71
N LEU A 193 -8.96 15.60 -11.77
CA LEU A 193 -9.73 15.37 -12.99
C LEU A 193 -11.00 16.22 -13.07
N GLY A 194 -11.44 16.84 -11.97
CA GLY A 194 -12.77 17.42 -11.87
C GLY A 194 -13.85 16.36 -12.15
N PRO A 195 -15.01 16.74 -12.70
CA PRO A 195 -16.10 15.81 -13.02
C PRO A 195 -15.85 15.03 -14.33
N ASN A 196 -14.62 14.55 -14.57
CA ASN A 196 -14.24 13.84 -15.80
C ASN A 196 -13.77 12.40 -15.54
N PHE A 197 -14.48 11.69 -14.67
CA PHE A 197 -14.29 10.27 -14.39
C PHE A 197 -15.62 9.64 -14.01
N GLU A 198 -15.67 8.32 -13.91
CA GLU A 198 -16.79 7.64 -13.27
C GLU A 198 -16.32 6.49 -12.40
N VAL A 199 -17.15 6.13 -11.42
CA VAL A 199 -16.89 5.05 -10.47
C VAL A 199 -18.09 4.13 -10.45
N LEU A 200 -17.88 2.89 -10.87
CA LEU A 200 -18.83 1.81 -10.74
C LEU A 200 -18.41 0.95 -9.56
N SER A 201 -19.16 1.02 -8.46
CA SER A 201 -18.86 0.27 -7.26
C SER A 201 -19.62 -1.05 -7.22
N VAL A 202 -18.95 -2.11 -6.77
CA VAL A 202 -19.50 -3.43 -6.44
C VAL A 202 -19.37 -3.62 -4.93
N PHE A 203 -20.49 -3.79 -4.26
CA PHE A 203 -20.61 -3.93 -2.81
C PHE A 203 -20.74 -5.40 -2.42
N ILE A 204 -19.70 -5.89 -1.75
CA ILE A 204 -19.54 -7.29 -1.32
C ILE A 204 -19.91 -7.43 0.15
N GLN A 205 -20.70 -8.43 0.51
CA GLN A 205 -21.04 -8.77 1.89
C GLN A 205 -20.46 -10.13 2.32
N SER A 206 -20.03 -10.93 1.34
CA SER A 206 -19.41 -12.25 1.55
C SER A 206 -18.54 -12.63 0.35
N SER A 207 -17.67 -13.61 0.51
CA SER A 207 -16.90 -14.18 -0.60
C SER A 207 -17.77 -14.89 -1.63
N GLN A 208 -18.98 -15.33 -1.25
CA GLN A 208 -19.96 -15.88 -2.18
C GLN A 208 -20.40 -14.83 -3.22
N ASP A 209 -20.48 -13.56 -2.83
CA ASP A 209 -20.81 -12.48 -3.77
C ASP A 209 -19.71 -12.31 -4.83
N LEU A 210 -18.44 -12.46 -4.46
CA LEU A 210 -17.32 -12.44 -5.41
C LEU A 210 -17.41 -13.60 -6.40
N ALA A 211 -17.81 -14.78 -5.93
CA ALA A 211 -17.95 -15.97 -6.76
C ALA A 211 -19.16 -15.92 -7.70
N SER A 212 -20.24 -15.23 -7.32
CA SER A 212 -21.47 -15.15 -8.12
C SER A 212 -21.46 -14.04 -9.17
N PHE A 213 -20.56 -13.06 -9.04
CA PHE A 213 -20.54 -11.90 -9.92
C PHE A 213 -19.72 -12.12 -11.18
N SER A 214 -20.28 -11.73 -12.33
CA SER A 214 -19.59 -11.81 -13.61
C SER A 214 -19.00 -10.45 -14.00
N THR A 215 -17.67 -10.38 -14.10
CA THR A 215 -16.96 -9.19 -14.56
C THR A 215 -17.31 -8.83 -16.01
N GLY A 216 -17.72 -9.80 -16.82
CA GLY A 216 -18.19 -9.60 -18.19
C GLY A 216 -19.47 -8.76 -18.28
N LEU A 217 -20.28 -8.69 -17.22
CA LEU A 217 -21.46 -7.81 -17.17
C LEU A 217 -21.09 -6.35 -16.90
N VAL A 218 -19.97 -6.13 -16.21
CA VAL A 218 -19.54 -4.80 -15.76
C VAL A 218 -18.58 -4.14 -16.75
N ALA A 219 -17.69 -4.90 -17.37
CA ALA A 219 -16.72 -4.33 -18.31
C ALA A 219 -17.36 -3.46 -19.40
N PRO A 220 -18.49 -3.83 -20.05
CA PRO A 220 -19.14 -2.98 -21.05
C PRO A 220 -19.75 -1.68 -20.50
N GLN A 221 -19.96 -1.59 -19.17
CA GLN A 221 -20.52 -0.41 -18.51
C GLN A 221 -19.45 0.64 -18.19
N LEU A 222 -18.16 0.25 -18.23
CA LEU A 222 -17.04 1.15 -17.99
C LEU A 222 -16.66 1.82 -19.31
N ILE A 223 -17.15 3.04 -19.53
CA ILE A 223 -17.08 3.72 -20.83
C ILE A 223 -15.89 4.68 -20.98
N GLY A 224 -15.05 4.77 -19.96
CA GLY A 224 -13.93 5.68 -19.88
C GLY A 224 -12.84 5.34 -20.90
N ARG A 225 -12.03 6.34 -21.24
CA ARG A 225 -10.87 6.14 -22.11
C ARG A 225 -9.88 5.18 -21.45
N HIS A 226 -9.58 5.43 -20.18
CA HIS A 226 -8.79 4.54 -19.32
C HIS A 226 -9.71 3.68 -18.45
N LEU A 227 -9.25 2.48 -18.12
CA LEU A 227 -9.95 1.58 -17.19
C LEU A 227 -9.06 1.29 -15.99
N CYS A 228 -9.67 1.13 -14.81
CA CYS A 228 -8.93 0.84 -13.59
C CYS A 228 -9.74 0.00 -12.60
N GLY A 229 -9.19 -1.16 -12.22
CA GLY A 229 -9.71 -2.00 -11.15
C GLY A 229 -9.08 -1.68 -9.80
N MET A 230 -9.91 -1.50 -8.78
CA MET A 230 -9.51 -1.23 -7.40
C MET A 230 -10.28 -2.11 -6.42
N TYR A 231 -9.55 -2.85 -5.60
CA TYR A 231 -10.10 -3.85 -4.68
C TYR A 231 -9.76 -3.47 -3.24
N PHE A 232 -10.74 -2.97 -2.50
CA PHE A 232 -10.60 -2.53 -1.11
C PHE A 232 -11.14 -3.61 -0.17
N LEU A 233 -10.48 -4.77 -0.19
CA LEU A 233 -10.81 -5.95 0.62
C LEU A 233 -9.53 -6.63 1.10
N TYR A 234 -9.61 -7.35 2.22
CA TYR A 234 -8.51 -8.12 2.79
C TYR A 234 -8.70 -9.62 2.51
N PRO A 235 -7.92 -10.24 1.60
CA PRO A 235 -7.94 -11.67 1.40
C PRO A 235 -7.43 -12.38 2.67
N VAL A 236 -8.13 -13.44 3.07
CA VAL A 236 -7.79 -14.30 4.20
C VAL A 236 -8.03 -15.78 3.91
N MET A 237 -7.40 -16.65 4.71
CA MET A 237 -7.59 -18.12 4.66
C MET A 237 -8.64 -18.62 5.67
N PHE A 238 -9.70 -17.84 5.88
CA PHE A 238 -10.81 -18.14 6.79
C PHE A 238 -12.15 -18.12 6.07
N GLN A 239 -13.09 -18.92 6.54
CA GLN A 239 -14.47 -18.91 6.06
C GLN A 239 -15.18 -17.59 6.44
N ASP A 240 -16.12 -17.15 5.59
CA ASP A 240 -16.82 -15.86 5.75
C ASP A 240 -17.60 -15.71 7.07
N VAL A 241 -17.93 -16.83 7.74
CA VAL A 241 -18.88 -16.90 8.86
C VAL A 241 -18.25 -17.50 10.12
N SER A 242 -16.92 -17.47 10.27
CA SER A 242 -16.37 -17.84 11.57
C SER A 242 -16.72 -16.75 12.59
N GLU A 243 -17.24 -17.12 13.77
CA GLU A 243 -17.54 -16.21 14.89
C GLU A 243 -16.39 -15.24 15.22
N VAL A 244 -15.15 -15.63 14.90
CA VAL A 244 -13.93 -14.82 15.06
C VAL A 244 -13.88 -13.61 14.10
N TYR A 245 -14.53 -13.68 12.93
CA TYR A 245 -14.47 -12.67 11.87
C TYR A 245 -15.82 -12.00 11.55
N GLU A 246 -16.91 -12.31 12.27
CA GLU A 246 -18.13 -11.49 12.20
C GLU A 246 -17.85 -10.03 12.57
N GLU A 247 -16.82 -9.78 13.38
CA GLU A 247 -16.35 -8.44 13.78
C GLU A 247 -15.31 -7.81 12.82
N HIS A 248 -14.95 -8.48 11.72
CA HIS A 248 -13.86 -8.09 10.83
C HIS A 248 -14.36 -7.74 9.41
N PRO A 249 -15.05 -6.60 9.24
CA PRO A 249 -15.58 -6.15 7.95
C PRO A 249 -14.46 -5.95 6.92
N GLY A 250 -14.76 -6.30 5.67
CA GLY A 250 -13.82 -6.20 4.55
C GLY A 250 -12.88 -7.41 4.38
N TYR A 251 -12.91 -8.37 5.30
CA TYR A 251 -12.19 -9.64 5.17
C TYR A 251 -12.98 -10.60 4.27
N VAL A 252 -12.31 -11.16 3.26
CA VAL A 252 -12.90 -12.11 2.30
C VAL A 252 -11.93 -13.25 2.05
N GLN A 253 -12.44 -14.40 1.62
CA GLN A 253 -11.63 -15.54 1.21
C GLN A 253 -10.71 -15.15 0.05
N GLU A 254 -9.45 -15.57 0.14
CA GLU A 254 -8.45 -15.23 -0.86
C GLU A 254 -8.82 -15.77 -2.25
N GLN A 255 -9.31 -17.02 -2.35
CA GLN A 255 -9.57 -17.66 -3.64
C GLN A 255 -10.65 -16.93 -4.46
N PRO A 256 -11.86 -16.64 -3.93
CA PRO A 256 -12.86 -15.88 -4.66
C PRO A 256 -12.39 -14.48 -5.05
N LEU A 257 -11.64 -13.78 -4.18
CA LEU A 257 -11.12 -12.44 -4.51
C LEU A 257 -10.15 -12.50 -5.69
N PHE A 258 -9.13 -13.35 -5.63
CA PHE A 258 -8.15 -13.43 -6.71
C PHE A 258 -8.75 -13.96 -8.00
N HIS A 259 -9.73 -14.88 -7.93
CA HIS A 259 -10.47 -15.32 -9.11
C HIS A 259 -11.23 -14.17 -9.76
N PHE A 260 -11.95 -13.37 -8.97
CA PHE A 260 -12.63 -12.18 -9.46
C PHE A 260 -11.66 -11.18 -10.10
N MET A 261 -10.54 -10.88 -9.44
CA MET A 261 -9.53 -9.97 -9.98
C MET A 261 -8.99 -10.46 -11.33
N GLN A 262 -8.70 -11.75 -11.45
CA GLN A 262 -8.26 -12.37 -12.70
C GLN A 262 -9.32 -12.28 -13.80
N GLN A 263 -10.59 -12.48 -13.47
CA GLN A 263 -11.69 -12.32 -14.43
C GLN A 263 -11.84 -10.87 -14.90
N ALA A 264 -11.62 -9.89 -14.02
CA ALA A 264 -11.66 -8.47 -14.39
C ALA A 264 -10.47 -8.08 -15.28
N GLU A 265 -9.27 -8.55 -14.93
CA GLU A 265 -8.05 -8.37 -15.73
C GLU A 265 -8.20 -9.02 -17.11
N ALA A 266 -8.77 -10.24 -17.18
CA ALA A 266 -9.07 -10.92 -18.45
C ALA A 266 -10.14 -10.20 -19.28
N ALA A 267 -11.07 -9.48 -18.63
CA ALA A 267 -12.04 -8.61 -19.29
C ALA A 267 -11.46 -7.26 -19.73
N GLY A 268 -10.14 -7.04 -19.59
CA GLY A 268 -9.44 -5.82 -20.01
C GLY A 268 -9.45 -4.70 -18.98
N ILE A 269 -9.81 -4.98 -17.72
CA ILE A 269 -9.80 -4.00 -16.63
C ILE A 269 -8.50 -4.16 -15.83
N PRO A 270 -7.47 -3.31 -16.02
CA PRO A 270 -6.20 -3.48 -15.33
C PRO A 270 -6.33 -3.14 -13.85
N THR A 271 -5.85 -4.04 -12.99
CA THR A 271 -5.80 -3.80 -11.55
C THR A 271 -4.69 -2.80 -11.21
N ARG A 272 -5.04 -1.71 -10.51
CA ARG A 272 -4.08 -0.69 -10.04
C ARG A 272 -4.02 -0.55 -8.53
N PHE A 273 -4.99 -1.11 -7.82
CA PHE A 273 -4.98 -1.19 -6.36
C PHE A 273 -5.60 -2.52 -5.89
N PRO A 274 -4.93 -3.29 -5.02
CA PRO A 274 -3.62 -3.03 -4.43
C PRO A 274 -2.49 -3.29 -5.44
N HIS A 275 -2.46 -4.46 -6.08
CA HIS A 275 -1.55 -4.79 -7.18
C HIS A 275 -2.26 -5.71 -8.18
N PRO A 276 -1.71 -5.89 -9.39
CA PRO A 276 -2.11 -7.00 -10.26
C PRO A 276 -2.26 -8.31 -9.50
N SER A 277 -3.28 -9.09 -9.85
CA SER A 277 -3.77 -10.23 -9.06
C SER A 277 -2.66 -11.20 -8.66
N HIS A 278 -1.74 -11.53 -9.57
CA HIS A 278 -0.63 -12.44 -9.32
C HIS A 278 0.38 -11.88 -8.32
N LEU A 279 0.76 -10.61 -8.46
CA LEU A 279 1.71 -9.95 -7.57
C LEU A 279 1.10 -9.76 -6.17
N TYR A 280 -0.18 -9.36 -6.11
CA TYR A 280 -0.86 -9.22 -4.83
C TYR A 280 -0.93 -10.57 -4.10
N ARG A 281 -1.29 -11.65 -4.80
CA ARG A 281 -1.29 -13.02 -4.26
C ARG A 281 0.08 -13.46 -3.76
N LEU A 282 1.14 -13.15 -4.51
CA LEU A 282 2.51 -13.50 -4.13
C LEU A 282 2.94 -12.81 -2.83
N LEU A 283 2.67 -11.51 -2.70
CA LEU A 283 3.05 -10.72 -1.53
C LEU A 283 2.20 -11.09 -0.31
N ALA A 284 0.87 -11.08 -0.46
CA ALA A 284 -0.06 -11.37 0.65
C ALA A 284 0.07 -12.81 1.17
N SER A 285 0.37 -13.79 0.31
CA SER A 285 0.62 -15.17 0.75
C SER A 285 1.92 -15.35 1.53
N LYS A 286 2.84 -14.36 1.47
CA LYS A 286 4.19 -14.40 2.08
C LYS A 286 5.04 -15.58 1.57
N ASN A 287 4.65 -16.21 0.47
CA ASN A 287 5.32 -17.37 -0.10
C ASN A 287 6.72 -17.04 -0.63
N TRP A 288 6.93 -15.79 -1.07
CA TRP A 288 8.22 -15.28 -1.52
C TRP A 288 9.33 -15.47 -0.47
N CYS A 289 9.01 -15.43 0.84
CA CYS A 289 9.98 -15.66 1.91
C CYS A 289 10.68 -17.02 1.78
N ALA A 290 9.91 -18.08 1.53
CA ALA A 290 10.46 -19.42 1.36
C ALA A 290 11.25 -19.55 0.06
N HIS A 291 10.75 -18.95 -1.03
CA HIS A 291 11.39 -19.02 -2.35
C HIS A 291 12.72 -18.26 -2.39
N MET A 292 12.83 -17.17 -1.64
CA MET A 292 13.98 -16.27 -1.69
C MET A 292 14.96 -16.44 -0.51
N CYS A 293 14.70 -17.34 0.45
CA CYS A 293 15.51 -17.46 1.68
C CYS A 293 17.00 -17.86 1.44
N LEU A 294 17.30 -18.51 0.32
CA LEU A 294 18.66 -18.86 -0.10
C LEU A 294 19.34 -17.80 -0.97
N SER A 295 18.62 -16.76 -1.40
CA SER A 295 19.21 -15.64 -2.15
C SER A 295 19.99 -14.72 -1.20
N VAL A 296 21.30 -14.94 -1.13
CA VAL A 296 22.19 -14.22 -0.18
C VAL A 296 22.13 -12.71 -0.37
N ASP A 297 22.04 -12.25 -1.62
CA ASP A 297 21.96 -10.82 -1.97
C ASP A 297 20.64 -10.17 -1.52
N LYS A 298 19.61 -10.97 -1.20
CA LYS A 298 18.27 -10.54 -0.79
C LYS A 298 18.05 -10.51 0.73
N SER A 299 18.98 -11.05 1.52
CA SER A 299 18.96 -10.98 2.99
C SER A 299 17.62 -11.42 3.60
N VAL A 300 17.01 -12.47 3.04
CA VAL A 300 15.74 -13.04 3.51
C VAL A 300 16.01 -14.05 4.63
N PRO A 301 15.32 -13.99 5.78
CA PRO A 301 15.48 -14.99 6.84
C PRO A 301 15.26 -16.42 6.33
N VAL A 302 16.03 -17.38 6.86
CA VAL A 302 15.80 -18.82 6.60
C VAL A 302 14.34 -19.15 6.89
N THR A 303 13.66 -19.73 5.91
CA THR A 303 12.22 -19.95 5.93
C THR A 303 11.87 -21.29 5.30
N THR A 304 10.96 -22.04 5.92
CA THR A 304 10.35 -23.25 5.36
C THR A 304 8.83 -23.22 5.50
N LYS A 305 8.13 -24.15 4.86
CA LYS A 305 6.68 -24.32 4.95
C LYS A 305 6.36 -25.67 5.59
N VAL A 306 5.34 -25.70 6.44
CA VAL A 306 4.87 -26.93 7.10
C VAL A 306 3.42 -27.16 6.72
N ASN A 307 3.16 -28.27 6.04
CA ASN A 307 1.82 -28.64 5.59
C ASN A 307 0.88 -28.94 6.76
N ARG A 308 -0.38 -28.49 6.67
CA ARG A 308 -1.41 -28.69 7.70
C ARG A 308 -1.65 -30.15 8.03
N GLY A 309 -1.65 -31.04 7.04
CA GLY A 309 -1.83 -32.49 7.25
C GLY A 309 -0.73 -33.11 8.10
N ALA A 310 0.51 -32.65 7.96
CA ALA A 310 1.61 -33.10 8.81
C ALA A 310 1.42 -32.64 10.27
N ILE A 311 0.97 -31.38 10.46
CA ILE A 311 0.67 -30.81 11.78
C ILE A 311 -0.48 -31.58 12.43
N ALA A 312 -1.60 -31.79 11.72
CA ALA A 312 -2.76 -32.50 12.23
C ALA A 312 -2.44 -33.94 12.65
N ARG A 313 -1.57 -34.63 11.89
CA ARG A 313 -1.18 -36.02 12.20
C ARG A 313 -0.24 -36.12 13.41
N ASN A 314 0.79 -35.27 13.47
CA ASN A 314 1.76 -35.26 14.57
C ASN A 314 2.46 -33.88 14.63
N PRO A 315 1.95 -32.94 15.45
CA PRO A 315 2.49 -31.59 15.53
C PRO A 315 3.97 -31.55 15.92
N LEU A 316 4.39 -32.41 16.86
CA LEU A 316 5.77 -32.46 17.33
C LEU A 316 6.71 -32.96 16.25
N LYS A 317 6.34 -34.03 15.53
CA LYS A 317 7.16 -34.53 14.44
C LYS A 317 7.28 -33.52 13.29
N ALA A 318 6.17 -32.85 12.96
CA ALA A 318 6.17 -31.79 11.95
C ALA A 318 7.10 -30.63 12.35
N ALA A 319 7.09 -30.24 13.62
CA ALA A 319 8.00 -29.22 14.17
C ALA A 319 9.48 -29.64 14.09
N GLU A 320 9.81 -30.87 14.51
CA GLU A 320 11.18 -31.40 14.37
C GLU A 320 11.66 -31.40 12.93
N THR A 321 10.83 -31.86 12.00
CA THR A 321 11.13 -31.86 10.56
C THR A 321 11.36 -30.43 10.05
N ALA A 322 10.53 -29.48 10.46
CA ALA A 322 10.69 -28.08 10.08
C ALA A 322 12.01 -27.48 10.62
N LEU A 323 12.37 -27.75 11.87
CA LEU A 323 13.63 -27.27 12.46
C LEU A 323 14.85 -27.90 11.79
N ARG A 324 14.83 -29.20 11.46
CA ARG A 324 15.87 -29.84 10.66
C ARG A 324 16.02 -29.19 9.29
N ALA A 325 14.90 -28.92 8.61
CA ALA A 325 14.91 -28.21 7.34
C ALA A 325 15.51 -26.81 7.46
N MET A 326 15.12 -26.03 8.48
CA MET A 326 15.72 -24.71 8.72
C MET A 326 17.23 -24.80 9.00
N PHE A 327 17.67 -25.79 9.78
CA PHE A 327 19.09 -25.99 10.07
C PHE A 327 19.89 -26.27 8.78
N MET A 328 19.39 -27.15 7.91
CA MET A 328 20.00 -27.43 6.61
C MET A 328 20.03 -26.20 5.71
N LEU A 329 18.92 -25.45 5.63
CA LEU A 329 18.85 -24.21 4.86
C LEU A 329 19.82 -23.14 5.38
N HIS A 330 20.04 -23.08 6.69
CA HIS A 330 21.02 -22.17 7.28
C HIS A 330 22.46 -22.54 6.89
N GLN A 331 22.81 -23.83 6.89
CA GLN A 331 24.10 -24.31 6.40
C GLN A 331 24.31 -23.96 4.92
N GLU A 332 23.30 -24.23 4.10
CA GLU A 332 23.38 -23.97 2.66
C GLU A 332 23.50 -22.48 2.36
N LYS A 333 22.71 -21.64 3.03
CA LYS A 333 22.83 -20.19 2.90
C LYS A 333 24.21 -19.67 3.30
N LYS A 334 24.81 -20.21 4.36
CA LYS A 334 26.17 -19.87 4.79
C LYS A 334 27.20 -20.27 3.72
N ARG A 335 27.05 -21.46 3.12
CA ARG A 335 27.90 -21.94 2.03
C ARG A 335 27.82 -21.02 0.81
N LEU A 336 26.61 -20.66 0.39
CA LEU A 336 26.38 -19.74 -0.73
C LEU A 336 27.00 -18.36 -0.44
N ALA A 337 26.91 -17.87 0.80
CA ALA A 337 27.50 -16.59 1.18
C ALA A 337 29.03 -16.61 1.15
N GLN A 338 29.66 -17.74 1.47
CA GLN A 338 31.11 -17.93 1.36
C GLN A 338 31.57 -17.98 -0.11
N GLY A 339 30.82 -18.68 -0.97
CA GLY A 339 31.13 -18.78 -2.41
C GLY A 339 30.94 -17.48 -3.19
N ALA A 340 30.00 -16.61 -2.78
CA ALA A 340 29.79 -15.31 -3.41
C ALA A 340 30.96 -14.31 -3.22
N GLY A 341 31.93 -14.63 -2.35
CA GLY A 341 33.07 -13.78 -2.04
C GLY A 341 34.21 -13.75 -3.07
N GLY A 342 34.07 -14.44 -4.22
CA GLY A 342 35.03 -14.34 -5.33
C GLY A 342 36.35 -15.09 -5.13
N GLN A 343 36.48 -15.95 -4.13
CA GLN A 343 37.56 -16.94 -4.11
C GLN A 343 37.19 -18.06 -5.08
N GLU A 344 38.15 -18.42 -5.94
CA GLU A 344 38.07 -19.53 -6.90
C GLU A 344 37.29 -20.69 -6.30
N ALA A 345 36.41 -21.30 -7.09
CA ALA A 345 35.63 -22.46 -6.72
C ALA A 345 36.57 -23.57 -6.24
N ILE A 346 36.91 -23.53 -4.95
CA ILE A 346 37.50 -24.65 -4.23
C ILE A 346 36.53 -25.77 -4.53
N GLU A 347 37.04 -26.89 -5.06
CA GLU A 347 36.33 -28.17 -5.09
C GLU A 347 35.90 -28.44 -3.65
N LEU A 348 34.73 -27.91 -3.29
CA LEU A 348 34.13 -28.08 -2.00
C LEU A 348 33.62 -29.51 -2.06
N ASP A 349 34.42 -30.42 -1.52
CA ASP A 349 33.99 -31.74 -1.06
C ASP A 349 32.54 -31.61 -0.60
N VAL A 350 31.64 -32.36 -1.27
CA VAL A 350 30.20 -32.31 -1.01
C VAL A 350 30.03 -32.42 0.50
N PRO A 351 29.58 -31.36 1.20
CA PRO A 351 29.55 -31.39 2.65
C PRO A 351 28.67 -32.56 3.06
N GLN A 352 29.21 -33.46 3.87
CA GLN A 352 28.38 -34.47 4.50
C GLN A 352 27.29 -33.74 5.27
N TYR A 353 26.02 -34.04 4.95
CA TYR A 353 24.88 -33.48 5.66
C TYR A 353 25.01 -33.81 7.14
N ILE A 354 25.32 -32.80 7.95
CA ILE A 354 25.41 -32.96 9.40
C ILE A 354 24.00 -32.81 9.95
N GLU A 355 23.43 -33.92 10.40
CA GLU A 355 22.17 -33.89 11.14
C GLU A 355 22.30 -33.04 12.42
N PRO A 356 21.35 -32.15 12.72
CA PRO A 356 21.38 -31.40 13.95
C PRO A 356 21.19 -32.32 15.16
N THR A 357 21.97 -32.07 16.20
CA THR A 357 21.78 -32.66 17.52
C THR A 357 20.46 -32.21 18.14
N ALA A 358 19.92 -32.99 19.08
CA ALA A 358 18.71 -32.60 19.82
C ALA A 358 18.87 -31.24 20.51
N HIS A 359 20.04 -30.97 21.11
CA HIS A 359 20.32 -29.69 21.74
C HIS A 359 20.27 -28.52 20.75
N GLN A 360 20.80 -28.69 19.53
CA GLN A 360 20.71 -27.66 18.49
C GLN A 360 19.25 -27.35 18.13
N LEU A 361 18.38 -28.36 18.04
CA LEU A 361 16.95 -28.16 17.79
C LEU A 361 16.27 -27.41 18.95
N GLU A 362 16.62 -27.71 20.20
CA GLU A 362 16.03 -27.07 21.39
C GLU A 362 16.35 -25.58 21.52
N ILE A 363 17.50 -25.13 21.01
CA ILE A 363 17.89 -23.72 21.08
C ILE A 363 17.42 -22.89 19.88
N MET A 364 16.93 -23.52 18.81
CA MET A 364 16.42 -22.80 17.65
C MET A 364 15.15 -22.02 18.01
N GLU A 365 15.11 -20.77 17.59
CA GLU A 365 13.96 -19.89 17.79
C GLU A 365 13.54 -19.20 16.50
N GLY A 366 12.27 -18.81 16.45
CA GLY A 366 11.68 -18.29 15.23
C GLY A 366 10.29 -17.75 15.42
N VAL A 367 9.64 -17.51 14.28
CA VAL A 367 8.23 -17.21 14.18
C VAL A 367 7.55 -18.19 13.24
N VAL A 368 6.33 -18.57 13.58
CA VAL A 368 5.41 -19.21 12.66
C VAL A 368 4.32 -18.22 12.30
N LYS A 369 3.97 -18.15 11.01
CA LYS A 369 2.99 -17.21 10.48
C LYS A 369 2.11 -17.81 9.41
N MET A 370 0.90 -17.28 9.28
CA MET A 370 0.03 -17.57 8.14
C MET A 370 0.22 -16.57 7.00
N GLY A 371 0.06 -17.06 5.77
CA GLY A 371 -0.20 -16.20 4.61
C GLY A 371 -1.60 -15.60 4.68
N PHE A 372 -1.88 -14.58 3.87
CA PHE A 372 -3.18 -13.89 3.83
C PHE A 372 -3.69 -13.55 5.23
N SER A 373 -2.81 -12.99 6.04
CA SER A 373 -3.10 -12.57 7.41
C SER A 373 -2.47 -11.21 7.66
N TRP A 374 -3.25 -10.36 8.33
CA TRP A 374 -3.06 -8.93 8.44
C TRP A 374 -2.69 -8.54 9.86
N GLU A 375 -2.00 -7.41 10.01
CA GLU A 375 -1.73 -6.76 11.31
C GLU A 375 -1.06 -7.68 12.36
N ALA A 376 -0.27 -8.66 11.89
CA ALA A 376 0.42 -9.66 12.70
C ALA A 376 -0.49 -10.55 13.58
N VAL A 377 -1.81 -10.58 13.33
CA VAL A 377 -2.79 -11.36 14.10
C VAL A 377 -2.41 -12.85 14.16
N ASP A 378 -1.94 -13.42 13.05
CA ASP A 378 -1.58 -14.84 12.93
C ASP A 378 -0.07 -15.08 12.90
N VAL A 379 0.66 -14.41 13.78
CA VAL A 379 2.09 -14.65 14.02
C VAL A 379 2.29 -15.14 15.45
N ARG A 380 3.10 -16.19 15.63
CA ARG A 380 3.47 -16.74 16.94
C ARG A 380 4.98 -16.96 17.02
N ALA A 381 5.61 -16.50 18.10
CA ALA A 381 7.00 -16.82 18.37
C ALA A 381 7.15 -18.26 18.89
N PHE A 382 8.30 -18.89 18.66
CA PHE A 382 8.62 -20.20 19.22
C PHE A 382 10.10 -20.31 19.61
N LYS A 383 10.39 -21.21 20.55
CA LYS A 383 11.73 -21.73 20.84
C LYS A 383 11.67 -23.24 21.07
N GLY A 384 12.45 -23.98 20.30
CA GLY A 384 12.50 -25.44 20.33
C GLY A 384 11.29 -26.14 19.69
N PRO A 385 11.34 -27.48 19.56
CA PRO A 385 10.32 -28.27 18.87
C PRO A 385 8.93 -28.18 19.52
N ALA A 386 8.88 -28.21 20.86
CA ALA A 386 7.61 -28.23 21.60
C ALA A 386 6.79 -26.94 21.40
N GLN A 387 7.43 -25.77 21.50
CA GLN A 387 6.75 -24.49 21.29
C GLN A 387 6.35 -24.31 19.82
N LEU A 388 7.20 -24.75 18.88
CA LEU A 388 6.86 -24.70 17.46
C LEU A 388 5.65 -25.59 17.15
N ALA A 389 5.58 -26.79 17.72
CA ALA A 389 4.44 -27.68 17.56
C ALA A 389 3.14 -27.04 18.06
N HIS A 390 3.19 -26.41 19.25
CA HIS A 390 2.06 -25.68 19.81
C HIS A 390 1.64 -24.50 18.93
N ALA A 391 2.60 -23.70 18.46
CA ALA A 391 2.35 -22.53 17.64
C ALA A 391 1.79 -22.89 16.25
N CYS A 392 2.28 -23.96 15.62
CA CYS A 392 1.72 -24.49 14.39
C CYS A 392 0.26 -24.93 14.60
N LYS A 393 0.01 -25.70 15.67
CA LYS A 393 -1.33 -26.20 16.01
C LYS A 393 -2.31 -25.04 16.24
N SER A 394 -1.93 -24.06 17.05
CA SER A 394 -2.78 -22.92 17.39
C SER A 394 -3.18 -22.07 16.20
N LEU A 395 -2.33 -21.99 15.16
CA LEU A 395 -2.68 -21.29 13.92
C LEU A 395 -3.59 -22.14 13.01
N THR A 396 -3.34 -23.45 12.87
CA THR A 396 -4.07 -24.32 11.94
C THR A 396 -5.42 -24.83 12.45
N GLU A 397 -5.67 -24.76 13.76
CA GLU A 397 -6.90 -25.22 14.41
C GLU A 397 -7.87 -24.09 14.75
N GLN A 398 -7.58 -22.86 14.32
CA GLN A 398 -8.53 -21.75 14.44
C GLN A 398 -9.83 -22.08 13.71
N ALA A 399 -10.98 -21.70 14.30
CA ALA A 399 -12.28 -21.96 13.71
C ALA A 399 -12.40 -21.32 12.31
N GLY A 400 -12.89 -22.09 11.34
CA GLY A 400 -13.03 -21.65 9.95
C GLY A 400 -11.71 -21.51 9.16
N CYS A 401 -10.55 -21.76 9.77
CA CYS A 401 -9.27 -21.71 9.07
C CYS A 401 -9.09 -22.89 8.11
N TYR A 402 -8.79 -22.59 6.85
CA TYR A 402 -8.51 -23.58 5.80
C TYR A 402 -7.08 -23.51 5.26
N THR A 403 -6.15 -22.86 5.97
CA THR A 403 -4.76 -22.75 5.53
C THR A 403 -4.16 -24.12 5.16
N GLU A 404 -3.47 -24.19 4.03
CA GLU A 404 -2.84 -25.43 3.56
C GLU A 404 -1.49 -25.69 4.25
N HIS A 405 -0.83 -24.61 4.68
CA HIS A 405 0.45 -24.65 5.37
C HIS A 405 0.63 -23.43 6.29
N VAL A 406 1.61 -23.54 7.17
CA VAL A 406 2.16 -22.39 7.91
C VAL A 406 3.60 -22.15 7.48
N ILE A 407 4.05 -20.91 7.62
CA ILE A 407 5.40 -20.48 7.28
C ILE A 407 6.22 -20.44 8.57
N VAL A 408 7.29 -21.22 8.64
CA VAL A 408 8.23 -21.25 9.78
C VAL A 408 9.50 -20.53 9.37
N GLN A 409 9.86 -19.49 10.11
CA GLN A 409 10.95 -18.57 9.77
C GLN A 409 11.86 -18.36 10.98
N GLU A 410 13.18 -18.27 10.76
CA GLU A 410 14.15 -17.98 11.83
C GLU A 410 13.88 -16.62 12.49
N ARG A 411 14.22 -16.50 13.77
CA ARG A 411 14.04 -15.24 14.50
C ARG A 411 15.15 -14.27 14.14
N ILE A 412 14.78 -13.06 13.76
CA ILE A 412 15.73 -11.98 13.59
C ILE A 412 15.78 -11.14 14.86
N HIS A 413 16.90 -11.23 15.57
CA HIS A 413 17.18 -10.34 16.69
C HIS A 413 17.59 -8.97 16.14
N ALA A 414 16.70 -7.99 16.24
CA ALA A 414 16.93 -6.64 15.76
C ALA A 414 16.82 -5.61 16.89
N ASN A 415 17.54 -4.51 16.74
CA ASN A 415 17.39 -3.35 17.61
C ASN A 415 16.02 -2.70 17.39
N CYS A 416 15.61 -2.63 16.11
CA CYS A 416 14.34 -2.10 15.63
C CYS A 416 14.08 -2.48 14.15
N GLU A 417 12.99 -1.97 13.61
CA GLU A 417 12.58 -2.11 12.22
C GLU A 417 12.62 -0.76 11.49
N PHE A 418 13.08 -0.77 10.24
CA PHE A 418 13.12 0.38 9.34
C PHE A 418 12.16 0.09 8.18
N ARG A 419 11.09 0.87 8.09
CA ARG A 419 10.04 0.73 7.08
C ARG A 419 10.25 1.74 5.95
N MET A 420 10.77 1.26 4.83
CA MET A 420 11.10 2.04 3.64
C MET A 420 9.90 2.08 2.69
N TYR A 421 9.35 3.27 2.47
CA TYR A 421 8.37 3.51 1.42
C TYR A 421 9.07 3.81 0.11
N VAL A 422 8.64 3.09 -0.93
CA VAL A 422 9.04 3.33 -2.31
C VAL A 422 7.82 3.79 -3.08
N ILE A 423 7.94 4.92 -3.77
CA ILE A 423 6.88 5.49 -4.60
C ILE A 423 7.42 5.58 -6.02
N ASN A 424 6.72 4.96 -6.97
CA ASN A 424 7.13 4.85 -8.37
C ASN A 424 8.57 4.37 -8.55
N GLY A 425 8.97 3.35 -7.78
CA GLY A 425 10.32 2.80 -7.81
C GLY A 425 11.40 3.66 -7.14
N VAL A 426 11.03 4.76 -6.48
CA VAL A 426 11.97 5.66 -5.79
C VAL A 426 11.83 5.50 -4.27
N PRO A 427 12.89 5.14 -3.53
CA PRO A 427 12.87 5.17 -2.07
C PRO A 427 12.63 6.60 -1.55
N CYS A 428 11.55 6.85 -0.81
CA CYS A 428 11.11 8.19 -0.42
C CYS A 428 11.19 8.48 1.08
N LYS A 429 10.83 7.50 1.92
CA LYS A 429 10.71 7.72 3.38
C LYS A 429 11.09 6.45 4.14
N ILE A 430 11.84 6.62 5.23
CA ILE A 430 12.04 5.59 6.25
C ILE A 430 11.29 6.00 7.51
N ILE A 431 10.50 5.08 8.07
CA ILE A 431 9.91 5.20 9.40
C ILE A 431 10.54 4.14 10.30
N TYR A 432 10.85 4.50 11.54
CA TYR A 432 11.52 3.61 12.50
C TYR A 432 10.52 3.10 13.51
N THR A 433 10.47 1.79 13.68
CA THR A 433 9.42 1.12 14.44
C THR A 433 9.99 0.03 15.32
N LYS A 434 9.29 -0.29 16.41
CA LYS A 434 9.65 -1.41 17.28
C LYS A 434 8.40 -1.96 17.94
N PHE A 435 8.29 -3.29 17.96
CA PHE A 435 7.33 -3.98 18.79
C PHE A 435 7.81 -3.95 20.24
N SER A 436 6.99 -3.38 21.14
CA SER A 436 7.39 -3.14 22.54
C SER A 436 7.05 -4.29 23.48
N THR A 437 6.01 -5.08 23.20
CA THR A 437 5.60 -6.21 24.04
C THR A 437 5.13 -7.40 23.21
N THR A 438 5.49 -8.59 23.69
CA THR A 438 4.88 -9.86 23.29
C THR A 438 4.10 -10.39 24.49
N ASN A 439 2.87 -10.83 24.29
CA ASN A 439 2.06 -11.38 25.37
C ASN A 439 2.42 -12.83 25.69
N HIS A 440 1.75 -13.41 26.69
CA HIS A 440 1.99 -14.77 27.15
C HIS A 440 1.67 -15.84 26.07
N GLU A 441 0.86 -15.51 25.07
CA GLU A 441 0.56 -16.37 23.91
C GLU A 441 1.55 -16.19 22.75
N GLY A 442 2.57 -15.34 22.91
CA GLY A 442 3.54 -15.07 21.85
C GLY A 442 3.04 -14.09 20.77
N ARG A 443 1.93 -13.37 21.01
CA ARG A 443 1.40 -12.34 20.09
C ARG A 443 2.07 -11.00 20.34
N PHE A 444 2.26 -10.20 19.29
CA PHE A 444 2.77 -8.84 19.39
C PHE A 444 1.62 -7.87 19.63
N GLU A 445 1.65 -7.10 20.72
CA GLU A 445 0.49 -6.28 21.14
C GLU A 445 0.72 -4.77 20.99
N SER A 446 1.96 -4.31 21.13
CA SER A 446 2.25 -2.88 21.15
C SER A 446 3.30 -2.50 20.13
N PHE A 447 3.01 -1.39 19.45
CA PHE A 447 3.81 -0.87 18.35
C PHE A 447 4.22 0.56 18.64
N GLN A 448 5.51 0.84 18.60
CA GLN A 448 6.05 2.17 18.80
C GLN A 448 6.73 2.69 17.54
N ARG A 449 6.37 3.91 17.14
CA ARG A 449 7.05 4.66 16.09
C ARG A 449 7.98 5.70 16.73
N PHE A 450 9.15 5.88 16.12
CA PHE A 450 10.11 6.88 16.53
C PHE A 450 10.58 7.71 15.34
N GLU A 451 10.96 8.95 15.65
CA GLU A 451 11.81 9.75 14.77
C GLU A 451 13.26 9.26 14.87
N ARG A 452 14.08 9.66 13.89
CA ARG A 452 15.47 9.20 13.74
C ARG A 452 16.35 9.47 14.97
N GLU A 453 16.22 10.64 15.57
CA GLU A 453 17.06 11.08 16.70
C GLU A 453 16.90 10.17 17.94
N PRO A 454 15.67 9.88 18.43
CA PRO A 454 15.44 8.87 19.46
C PRO A 454 16.02 7.49 19.12
N VAL A 455 15.90 7.03 17.87
CA VAL A 455 16.41 5.72 17.42
C VAL A 455 17.91 5.65 17.61
N VAL A 456 18.64 6.68 17.18
CA VAL A 456 20.09 6.77 17.34
C VAL A 456 20.46 6.67 18.82
N LYS A 457 19.82 7.47 19.68
CA LYS A 457 20.12 7.53 21.12
C LYS A 457 19.77 6.22 21.84
N GLN A 458 18.55 5.73 21.65
CA GLN A 458 18.00 4.64 22.44
C GLN A 458 18.40 3.26 21.92
N TRP A 459 18.45 3.07 20.60
CA TRP A 459 18.58 1.74 20.00
C TRP A 459 19.93 1.47 19.35
N PHE A 460 20.66 2.52 18.98
CA PHE A 460 22.00 2.44 18.38
C PHE A 460 23.10 3.04 19.29
N ARG A 461 22.82 3.22 20.58
CA ARG A 461 23.78 3.69 21.60
C ARG A 461 24.50 4.99 21.23
N GLY A 462 23.78 5.90 20.55
CA GLY A 462 24.34 7.17 20.06
C GLY A 462 25.11 7.08 18.75
N SER A 463 25.21 5.91 18.11
CA SER A 463 25.97 5.73 16.86
C SER A 463 25.18 6.21 15.63
N TYR A 464 25.34 7.48 15.30
CA TYR A 464 24.83 8.05 14.05
C TYR A 464 25.39 7.34 12.81
N LYS A 465 26.66 6.93 12.87
CA LYS A 465 27.33 6.21 11.78
C LYS A 465 26.61 4.90 11.48
N ALA A 466 26.28 4.11 12.50
CA ALA A 466 25.58 2.84 12.35
C ALA A 466 24.21 3.02 11.69
N VAL A 467 23.40 3.97 12.17
CA VAL A 467 22.08 4.27 11.57
C VAL A 467 22.20 4.71 10.11
N THR A 468 23.13 5.61 9.79
CA THR A 468 23.37 6.05 8.40
C THR A 468 23.80 4.89 7.50
N GLN A 469 24.66 3.98 7.98
CA GLN A 469 25.06 2.79 7.24
C GLN A 469 23.90 1.82 7.04
N ALA A 470 23.05 1.62 8.04
CA ALA A 470 21.84 0.82 7.91
C ALA A 470 20.90 1.38 6.82
N GLU A 471 20.66 2.70 6.81
CA GLU A 471 19.85 3.35 5.77
C GLU A 471 20.45 3.16 4.36
N LEU A 472 21.78 3.26 4.21
CA LEU A 472 22.46 3.03 2.93
C LEU A 472 22.31 1.58 2.46
N ARG A 473 22.51 0.61 3.36
CA ARG A 473 22.32 -0.83 3.06
C ARG A 473 20.87 -1.13 2.69
N ILE A 474 19.92 -0.55 3.41
CA ILE A 474 18.48 -0.67 3.12
C ILE A 474 18.16 -0.17 1.70
N ARG A 475 18.72 0.98 1.29
CA ARG A 475 18.50 1.51 -0.07
C ARG A 475 19.05 0.57 -1.14
N ASP A 476 20.28 0.07 -0.96
CA ASP A 476 20.87 -0.91 -1.89
C ASP A 476 20.02 -2.19 -1.97
N GLN A 477 19.63 -2.71 -0.81
CA GLN A 477 18.75 -3.88 -0.69
C GLN A 477 17.40 -3.64 -1.38
N THR A 478 16.81 -2.46 -1.20
CA THR A 478 15.55 -2.05 -1.82
C THR A 478 15.69 -2.05 -3.33
N ASN A 479 16.77 -1.51 -3.89
CA ASN A 479 17.01 -1.53 -5.34
C ASN A 479 17.08 -2.96 -5.91
N ARG A 480 17.72 -3.88 -5.18
CA ARG A 480 17.76 -5.30 -5.54
C ARG A 480 16.39 -5.96 -5.49
N TRP A 481 15.54 -5.56 -4.55
CA TRP A 481 14.15 -6.03 -4.48
C TRP A 481 13.28 -5.43 -5.58
N LEU A 482 13.47 -4.16 -5.93
CA LEU A 482 12.79 -3.55 -7.07
C LEU A 482 13.19 -4.25 -8.38
N ALA A 483 14.45 -4.64 -8.55
CA ALA A 483 14.87 -5.47 -9.68
C ALA A 483 14.17 -6.84 -9.70
N TRP A 484 13.97 -7.47 -8.54
CA TRP A 484 13.19 -8.71 -8.45
C TRP A 484 11.70 -8.49 -8.72
N LEU A 485 11.09 -7.42 -8.21
CA LEU A 485 9.69 -7.11 -8.52
C LEU A 485 9.46 -6.94 -10.03
N ARG A 486 10.46 -6.48 -10.78
CA ARG A 486 10.41 -6.41 -12.25
C ARG A 486 10.37 -7.78 -12.93
N THR A 487 10.81 -8.85 -12.26
CA THR A 487 10.67 -10.22 -12.78
C THR A 487 9.26 -10.75 -12.57
N GLU A 488 8.55 -10.26 -11.56
CA GLU A 488 7.15 -10.62 -11.30
C GLU A 488 6.18 -9.76 -12.12
N CYS A 489 6.48 -8.47 -12.30
CA CYS A 489 5.66 -7.55 -13.07
C CYS A 489 6.54 -6.50 -13.77
N PRO A 490 6.44 -6.33 -15.10
CA PRO A 490 7.31 -5.39 -15.83
C PRO A 490 7.11 -3.93 -15.37
N GLU A 491 5.88 -3.59 -14.99
CA GLU A 491 5.55 -2.34 -14.31
C GLU A 491 5.73 -2.50 -12.80
N LEU A 492 6.56 -1.64 -12.21
CA LEU A 492 6.68 -1.61 -10.75
C LEU A 492 5.40 -1.12 -10.11
N PRO A 493 5.04 -1.64 -8.92
CA PRO A 493 3.96 -1.06 -8.14
C PRO A 493 4.11 0.46 -7.95
N PRO A 494 3.00 1.22 -8.02
CA PRO A 494 3.04 2.67 -7.75
C PRO A 494 3.55 2.96 -6.34
N VAL A 495 3.23 2.07 -5.39
CA VAL A 495 3.67 2.14 -4.00
C VAL A 495 3.97 0.74 -3.50
N VAL A 496 5.09 0.58 -2.80
CA VAL A 496 5.45 -0.63 -2.06
C VAL A 496 6.22 -0.19 -0.80
N ARG A 497 5.99 -0.85 0.33
CA ARG A 497 6.77 -0.63 1.56
C ARG A 497 7.55 -1.88 1.91
N PHE A 498 8.83 -1.70 2.17
CA PHE A 498 9.77 -2.74 2.59
C PHE A 498 10.12 -2.55 4.05
N ASP A 499 9.88 -3.57 4.87
CA ASP A 499 10.14 -3.52 6.29
C ASP A 499 11.41 -4.34 6.59
N TYR A 500 12.42 -3.67 7.12
CA TYR A 500 13.73 -4.26 7.40
C TYR A 500 14.00 -4.35 8.89
N PHE A 501 14.40 -5.52 9.35
CA PHE A 501 14.99 -5.70 10.67
C PHE A 501 16.44 -5.24 10.66
N VAL A 502 16.79 -4.34 11.58
CA VAL A 502 18.15 -3.77 11.68
C VAL A 502 18.77 -4.11 13.02
N ARG A 503 19.97 -4.70 12.98
CA ARG A 503 20.79 -4.97 14.17
C ARG A 503 22.14 -4.28 14.08
N GLN A 504 22.51 -3.53 15.11
CA GLN A 504 23.86 -2.97 15.25
C GLN A 504 24.87 -4.07 15.62
N VAL A 505 26.01 -4.10 14.93
CA VAL A 505 27.16 -4.98 15.19
C VAL A 505 28.42 -4.13 15.22
N GLY A 506 28.85 -3.71 16.42
CA GLY A 506 29.90 -2.71 16.57
C GLY A 506 29.49 -1.37 15.96
N ASP A 507 30.32 -0.86 15.05
CA ASP A 507 30.04 0.37 14.27
C ASP A 507 29.26 0.11 12.97
N ASP A 508 28.96 -1.15 12.66
CA ASP A 508 28.24 -1.56 11.46
C ASP A 508 26.82 -2.03 11.78
N CYS A 509 26.04 -2.37 10.76
CA CYS A 509 24.68 -2.87 10.89
C CYS A 509 24.41 -4.05 9.96
N VAL A 510 23.70 -5.05 10.47
CA VAL A 510 23.09 -6.12 9.68
C VAL A 510 21.66 -5.72 9.36
N VAL A 511 21.29 -5.82 8.09
CA VAL A 511 19.96 -5.51 7.57
C VAL A 511 19.37 -6.78 6.97
N THR A 512 18.18 -7.14 7.43
CA THR A 512 17.45 -8.33 7.00
C THR A 512 16.03 -7.91 6.61
N ILE A 513 15.51 -8.34 5.46
CA ILE A 513 14.13 -8.03 5.08
C ILE A 513 13.16 -8.84 5.95
N GLY A 514 12.17 -8.18 6.52
CA GLY A 514 11.09 -8.80 7.28
C GLY A 514 9.81 -8.96 6.46
N GLU A 515 9.45 -7.91 5.72
CA GLU A 515 8.19 -7.86 4.95
C GLU A 515 8.33 -7.02 3.68
N ILE A 516 7.63 -7.45 2.62
CA ILE A 516 7.34 -6.66 1.43
C ILE A 516 5.83 -6.53 1.40
N THR A 517 5.34 -5.33 1.66
CA THR A 517 3.91 -5.07 1.78
C THR A 517 3.31 -4.65 0.46
N GLU A 518 2.04 -4.97 0.28
CA GLU A 518 1.24 -4.50 -0.83
C GLU A 518 0.99 -2.98 -0.82
N CYS A 519 0.51 -2.45 -1.95
CA CYS A 519 -0.04 -1.11 -2.02
C CYS A 519 -1.30 -1.06 -1.13
N GLY A 520 -1.30 -0.12 -0.19
CA GLY A 520 -2.29 -0.10 0.88
C GLY A 520 -1.71 -0.41 2.25
N ALA A 521 -0.40 -0.58 2.36
CA ALA A 521 0.28 -0.56 3.65
C ALA A 521 -0.01 0.73 4.44
N SER A 522 -0.27 0.61 5.74
CA SER A 522 -0.42 1.76 6.64
C SER A 522 0.74 2.73 6.48
N THR A 523 0.43 4.03 6.41
CA THR A 523 1.42 5.11 6.32
C THR A 523 2.05 5.45 7.68
N LEU A 524 1.58 4.83 8.77
CA LEU A 524 2.11 4.92 10.14
C LEU A 524 2.29 6.37 10.60
N GLY A 525 1.29 7.20 10.31
CA GLY A 525 1.29 8.63 10.61
C GLY A 525 2.30 9.47 9.83
N TRP A 526 2.85 8.99 8.70
CA TRP A 526 3.60 9.85 7.79
C TRP A 526 2.66 10.91 7.24
N ARG A 527 2.80 12.14 7.74
CA ARG A 527 1.88 13.26 7.45
C ARG A 527 1.60 13.46 5.95
N ASP A 528 2.66 13.47 5.14
CA ASP A 528 2.56 13.72 3.69
C ASP A 528 2.40 12.42 2.88
N GLY A 529 2.39 11.26 3.57
CA GLY A 529 2.34 9.93 2.98
C GLY A 529 1.06 9.66 2.19
N PRO A 530 -0.13 9.84 2.77
CA PRO A 530 -1.39 9.62 2.06
C PRO A 530 -1.47 10.36 0.73
N ASP A 531 -1.16 11.66 0.71
CA ASP A 531 -1.14 12.47 -0.50
C ASP A 531 -0.22 11.92 -1.58
N MET A 532 0.99 11.52 -1.19
CA MET A 532 1.97 10.97 -2.14
C MET A 532 1.54 9.60 -2.66
N VAL A 533 1.03 8.73 -1.78
CA VAL A 533 0.58 7.38 -2.09
C VAL A 533 -0.63 7.39 -3.01
N LEU A 534 -1.70 8.08 -2.62
CA LEU A 534 -2.94 8.15 -3.39
C LEU A 534 -2.69 8.80 -4.76
N LYS A 535 -1.80 9.80 -4.84
CA LYS A 535 -1.44 10.43 -6.12
C LYS A 535 -0.66 9.46 -7.01
N ALA A 536 0.25 8.65 -6.45
CA ALA A 536 0.97 7.65 -7.23
C ALA A 536 0.02 6.59 -7.79
N VAL A 537 -0.95 6.12 -6.99
CA VAL A 537 -1.99 5.18 -7.41
C VAL A 537 -2.89 5.79 -8.48
N LEU A 538 -3.28 7.06 -8.37
CA LEU A 538 -4.01 7.75 -9.42
C LEU A 538 -3.20 7.79 -10.72
N MET A 539 -1.92 8.16 -10.66
CA MET A 539 -1.08 8.28 -11.85
C MET A 539 -0.86 6.92 -12.54
N SER A 540 -0.77 5.82 -11.81
CA SER A 540 -0.67 4.48 -12.42
C SER A 540 -1.94 4.05 -13.14
N ALA A 541 -3.09 4.67 -12.85
CA ALA A 541 -4.33 4.42 -13.58
C ALA A 541 -4.31 4.92 -15.03
N PHE A 542 -3.26 5.64 -15.43
CA PHE A 542 -3.07 6.23 -16.76
C PHE A 542 -1.90 5.61 -17.55
N THR A 543 -1.44 4.42 -17.15
CA THR A 543 -0.31 3.71 -17.81
C THR A 543 -0.77 2.52 -18.67
N ASP A 544 -2.07 2.28 -18.79
CA ASP A 544 -2.66 1.20 -19.57
C ASP A 544 -2.49 1.37 -21.08
N HIS A 545 -2.59 2.59 -21.61
CA HIS A 545 -2.25 2.93 -23.00
C HIS A 545 -1.99 4.44 -23.19
N ALA A 546 -1.33 4.81 -24.29
CA ALA A 546 -1.05 6.20 -24.61
C ALA A 546 -2.24 6.88 -25.31
N CYS A 547 -2.69 8.03 -24.81
CA CYS A 547 -3.61 8.91 -25.53
C CYS A 547 -2.85 9.70 -26.60
N GLY A 548 -3.15 9.46 -27.88
CA GLY A 548 -2.35 9.90 -29.03
C GLY A 548 -2.23 11.40 -29.33
N SER A 549 -2.85 12.32 -28.57
CA SER A 549 -2.65 13.79 -28.72
C SER A 549 -3.51 14.66 -27.78
N GLU A 550 -4.54 14.10 -27.14
CA GLU A 550 -5.42 14.87 -26.25
C GLU A 550 -4.81 15.11 -24.87
N PRO A 551 -5.15 16.23 -24.19
CA PRO A 551 -4.69 16.51 -22.84
C PRO A 551 -5.23 15.44 -21.87
N CYS A 552 -4.37 14.50 -21.50
CA CYS A 552 -4.64 13.42 -20.56
C CYS A 552 -3.53 13.36 -19.49
N LEU A 553 -3.86 12.83 -18.30
CA LEU A 553 -2.86 12.54 -17.25
C LEU A 553 -1.80 11.52 -17.69
N CYS A 554 -2.05 10.77 -18.76
CA CYS A 554 -1.06 9.89 -19.38
C CYS A 554 0.05 10.64 -20.14
N SER A 555 -0.07 11.97 -20.31
CA SER A 555 0.97 12.75 -20.99
C SER A 555 2.31 12.62 -20.27
N ALA A 556 3.37 12.34 -21.03
CA ALA A 556 4.72 12.14 -20.50
C ALA A 556 5.18 13.35 -19.65
N ASP A 557 4.75 14.56 -20.00
CA ASP A 557 5.06 15.77 -19.24
C ASP A 557 4.49 15.74 -17.82
N GLN A 558 3.22 15.34 -17.66
CA GLN A 558 2.60 15.30 -16.34
C GLN A 558 3.17 14.18 -15.47
N GLN A 559 3.51 13.04 -16.08
CA GLN A 559 4.23 11.97 -15.38
C GLN A 559 5.64 12.43 -14.95
N ARG A 560 6.39 13.11 -15.83
CA ARG A 560 7.71 13.66 -15.52
C ARG A 560 7.67 14.72 -14.43
N ASP A 561 6.68 15.62 -14.48
CA ASP A 561 6.50 16.66 -13.47
C ASP A 561 6.20 16.04 -12.10
N TYR A 562 5.36 15.00 -12.06
CA TYR A 562 5.08 14.28 -10.82
C TYR A 562 6.32 13.57 -10.27
N LEU A 563 7.06 12.84 -11.11
CA LEU A 563 8.30 12.18 -10.69
C LEU A 563 9.34 13.19 -10.19
N SER A 564 9.42 14.36 -10.83
CA SER A 564 10.29 15.46 -10.40
C SER A 564 9.89 15.99 -9.02
N GLN A 565 8.59 16.10 -8.73
CA GLN A 565 8.09 16.47 -7.40
C GLN A 565 8.39 15.40 -6.33
N VAL A 566 8.26 14.12 -6.67
CA VAL A 566 8.62 13.01 -5.77
C VAL A 566 10.11 13.03 -5.47
N HIS A 567 10.96 13.25 -6.47
CA HIS A 567 12.40 13.42 -6.31
C HIS A 567 12.76 14.64 -5.46
N ALA A 568 12.11 15.79 -5.70
CA ALA A 568 12.38 17.02 -4.96
C ALA A 568 11.98 16.92 -3.48
N LYS A 569 10.89 16.20 -3.18
CA LYS A 569 10.44 15.93 -1.80
C LYS A 569 11.22 14.81 -1.13
N ASN A 570 12.07 14.09 -1.86
CA ASN A 570 12.84 13.02 -1.30
C ASN A 570 13.84 13.59 -0.28
N CYS A 571 13.56 13.40 1.02
CA CYS A 571 14.38 13.92 2.11
C CYS A 571 15.80 13.33 2.14
N PHE A 572 16.08 12.35 1.27
CA PHE A 572 17.38 11.72 1.11
C PHE A 572 18.19 12.33 -0.04
N ALA A 573 18.09 13.64 -0.26
CA ALA A 573 19.13 14.37 -0.98
C ALA A 573 20.48 13.86 -0.48
N ARG A 574 21.36 13.43 -1.41
CA ARG A 574 22.70 12.92 -1.08
C ARG A 574 23.25 13.79 0.04
N PRO A 575 23.66 13.23 1.20
CA PRO A 575 24.31 14.05 2.21
C PRO A 575 25.37 14.86 1.49
N ALA A 576 25.32 16.19 1.63
CA ALA A 576 26.32 17.07 1.05
C ALA A 576 27.66 16.43 1.34
N ALA A 577 28.49 16.25 0.30
CA ALA A 577 29.80 15.64 0.48
C ALA A 577 30.44 16.30 1.70
N PRO A 578 30.93 15.54 2.69
CA PRO A 578 31.50 16.13 3.89
C PRO A 578 32.50 17.19 3.43
N ASP A 579 32.35 18.42 3.95
CA ASP A 579 33.26 19.51 3.61
C ASP A 579 34.68 18.96 3.66
N PRO A 580 35.50 19.15 2.59
CA PRO A 580 36.86 18.65 2.59
C PRO A 580 37.51 19.12 3.89
N ALA A 581 37.96 18.14 4.69
CA ALA A 581 38.51 18.40 6.01
C ALA A 581 39.44 19.61 5.93
N PRO A 582 39.30 20.62 6.82
CA PRO A 582 40.04 21.85 6.72
C PRO A 582 41.51 21.50 6.55
N GLN A 583 42.05 21.78 5.35
CA GLN A 583 43.43 21.48 5.03
C GLN A 583 44.26 22.16 6.11
N SER A 584 44.86 21.35 6.99
CA SER A 584 45.76 21.86 8.01
C SER A 584 46.82 22.67 7.27
N ARG A 585 46.81 23.99 7.48
CA ARG A 585 47.83 24.89 6.95
C ARG A 585 49.18 24.32 7.36
N ARG A 586 49.90 23.73 6.40
CA ARG A 586 51.31 23.42 6.58
C ARG A 586 52.03 24.74 6.85
N PRO A 587 52.85 24.84 7.90
CA PRO A 587 53.66 26.03 8.10
C PRO A 587 54.66 26.13 6.93
N ASN A 588 54.71 27.31 6.31
CA ASN A 588 55.67 27.67 5.29
C ASN A 588 57.10 27.55 5.84
N GLY A 589 57.76 26.42 5.54
CA GLY A 589 59.20 26.27 5.69
C GLY A 589 59.90 26.92 4.50
N LYS A 590 60.53 28.08 4.75
CA LYS A 590 61.47 28.72 3.83
C LYS A 590 62.69 27.82 3.63
N SER A 591 62.98 27.51 2.37
CA SER A 591 64.25 26.93 1.94
C SER A 591 65.31 28.02 1.81
N GLU A 592 66.36 27.96 2.61
CA GLU A 592 67.65 28.59 2.29
C GLU A 592 68.74 27.52 2.28
N THR A 593 69.34 27.38 1.10
CA THR A 593 70.53 26.58 0.80
C THR A 593 71.78 27.43 0.93
N LYS A 594 72.80 26.93 1.66
CA LYS A 594 74.26 27.16 1.60
C LYS A 594 74.82 26.66 2.95
N GLY A 595 75.90 25.92 3.11
CA GLY A 595 76.94 25.35 2.27
C GLY A 595 78.01 24.75 3.21
N GLU A 596 78.92 23.97 2.63
CA GLU A 596 80.23 23.53 3.15
C GLU A 596 80.37 22.39 4.19
N LYS A 597 81.03 21.32 3.67
CA LYS A 597 82.24 20.61 4.16
C LYS A 597 82.28 20.01 5.58
N GLY A 598 82.59 18.71 5.63
CA GLY A 598 83.32 18.08 6.73
C GLY A 598 83.01 16.59 6.98
N THR A 599 83.81 15.69 6.40
CA THR A 599 84.08 14.31 6.88
C THR A 599 84.72 14.30 8.29
N PRO A 600 84.96 13.15 8.97
CA PRO A 600 84.25 11.86 9.07
C PRO A 600 84.14 11.31 10.53
N ALA A 601 83.61 10.08 10.66
CA ALA A 601 83.95 9.05 11.66
C ALA A 601 83.16 8.89 12.99
N HIS A 602 83.14 7.61 13.41
CA HIS A 602 82.84 7.02 14.74
C HIS A 602 81.37 6.86 15.15
N LYS A 603 80.86 5.62 15.30
CA LYS A 603 81.09 4.52 16.28
C LYS A 603 79.94 4.50 17.30
N HIS A 604 79.40 3.30 17.48
CA HIS A 604 78.82 2.76 18.72
C HIS A 604 77.45 3.25 19.25
N ARG A 605 76.51 2.28 19.26
CA ARG A 605 76.03 1.55 20.46
C ARG A 605 74.77 2.07 21.20
N LYS A 606 73.76 1.19 21.17
CA LYS A 606 72.78 0.77 22.22
C LYS A 606 71.74 1.76 22.78
N GLY A 607 70.54 1.18 22.96
CA GLY A 607 69.54 1.48 24.00
C GLY A 607 68.51 2.49 23.54
N GLN A 608 67.20 2.27 23.63
CA GLN A 608 66.36 1.30 24.34
C GLN A 608 65.13 0.98 23.48
#